data_AF-A0A653X1Z2-F1
#
_entry.id   AF-A0A653X1Z2-F1
#
_cell.length_a   1.000
_cell.length_b   1.000
_cell.length_c   1.000
_cell.angle_alpha   90.00
_cell.angle_beta   90.00
_cell.angle_gamma   90.00
#
_symmetry.space_group_name_H-M   'P 1'
#
loop_
_entity.id
_entity.type
_entity.pdbx_description
1 polymer ?
#
loop_
_entity_poly.entity_id
_entity_poly.type
_entity_poly.pdbx_seq_one_letter_code
_entity_poly.pdbx_strand_id
1 'polypeptide(L)'
;MKTTLSFLLLAACLPGCMHTTPEWDRQFGNATRANLAVQVLDPSAAANRQSATGVDGRAAKGAYERYQKSFAQPESAPAPLVIRSQ
;
A
#
# COMPACT_ATOMS: atom_id res chain seq x y z
N MET A 1 -53.00 11.78 -22.72
CA MET A 1 -52.91 11.78 -21.23
C MET A 1 -52.28 10.51 -20.66
N LYS A 2 -52.65 9.30 -21.12
CA LYS A 2 -52.06 8.04 -20.60
C LYS A 2 -50.59 7.83 -21.02
N THR A 3 -50.24 8.22 -22.25
CA THR A 3 -48.88 8.13 -22.80
C THR A 3 -47.88 9.09 -22.15
N THR A 4 -48.33 10.30 -21.80
CA THR A 4 -47.54 11.30 -21.07
C THR A 4 -47.23 10.86 -19.64
N LEU A 5 -48.15 10.14 -18.98
CA LEU A 5 -47.93 9.59 -17.64
C LEU A 5 -46.88 8.47 -17.66
N SER A 6 -46.93 7.58 -18.66
CA SER A 6 -45.92 6.52 -18.84
C SER A 6 -44.53 7.08 -19.14
N PHE A 7 -44.43 8.16 -19.91
CA PHE A 7 -43.15 8.80 -20.21
C PHE A 7 -42.53 9.48 -18.98
N LEU A 8 -43.35 10.14 -18.15
CA LEU A 8 -42.91 10.76 -16.91
C LEU A 8 -42.42 9.72 -15.89
N LEU A 9 -43.13 8.60 -15.78
CA LEU A 9 -42.77 7.51 -14.87
C LEU A 9 -41.49 6.78 -15.31
N LEU A 10 -41.30 6.62 -16.63
CA LEU A 10 -40.06 6.11 -17.18
C LEU A 10 -38.89 7.06 -16.87
N ALA A 11 -39.06 8.37 -17.08
CA ALA A 11 -38.05 9.39 -16.79
C ALA A 11 -37.61 9.45 -15.32
N ALA A 12 -38.56 9.24 -14.39
CA ALA A 12 -38.29 9.21 -12.96
C ALA A 12 -37.47 7.99 -12.48
N CYS A 13 -37.34 6.94 -13.30
CA CYS A 13 -36.51 5.77 -13.01
C CYS A 13 -35.07 5.88 -13.53
N LEU A 14 -34.72 6.91 -14.32
CA LEU A 14 -33.34 7.14 -14.79
C LEU A 14 -32.33 7.71 -13.77
N PRO A 15 -32.68 8.36 -12.64
CA PRO A 15 -31.66 8.97 -11.77
C PRO A 15 -30.81 7.93 -11.02
N GLY A 16 -31.20 6.64 -11.04
CA GLY A 16 -30.35 5.55 -10.55
C GLY A 16 -29.11 5.27 -11.42
N CYS A 17 -29.06 5.77 -12.66
CA CYS A 17 -27.94 5.57 -13.58
C CYS A 17 -26.77 6.54 -13.36
N MET A 18 -26.97 7.61 -12.57
CA MET A 18 -25.93 8.55 -12.15
C MET A 18 -25.86 8.57 -10.63
N HIS A 19 -25.37 7.46 -10.05
CA HIS A 19 -25.11 7.39 -8.62
C HIS A 19 -23.79 8.13 -8.34
N THR A 20 -23.86 9.24 -7.61
CA THR A 20 -22.66 9.93 -7.13
C THR A 20 -22.03 9.11 -6.00
N THR A 21 -20.70 9.12 -5.91
CA THR A 21 -19.94 8.36 -4.91
C THR A 21 -19.21 9.28 -3.93
N PRO A 22 -19.87 10.29 -3.32
CA PRO A 22 -19.20 11.37 -2.59
C PRO A 22 -18.31 10.88 -1.44
N GLU A 23 -18.72 9.79 -0.77
CA GLU A 23 -17.94 9.18 0.31
C GLU A 23 -16.68 8.47 -0.20
N TRP A 24 -16.78 7.75 -1.31
CA TRP A 24 -15.63 7.07 -1.94
C TRP A 24 -14.67 8.05 -2.60
N ASP A 25 -15.21 9.06 -3.29
CA ASP A 25 -14.43 10.10 -3.96
C ASP A 25 -13.62 10.89 -2.93
N ARG A 26 -14.21 11.19 -1.76
CA ARG A 26 -13.53 11.85 -0.64
C ARG A 26 -12.38 11.01 -0.06
N GLN A 27 -12.51 9.69 -0.08
CA GLN A 27 -11.53 8.77 0.50
C GLN A 27 -10.52 8.24 -0.52
N PHE A 28 -10.68 8.57 -1.80
CA PHE A 28 -9.86 8.03 -2.88
C PHE A 28 -8.36 8.23 -2.62
N GLY A 29 -7.62 7.12 -2.56
CA GLY A 29 -6.18 7.09 -2.32
C GLY A 29 -5.74 7.23 -0.85
N ASN A 30 -6.67 7.32 0.13
CA ASN A 30 -6.30 7.41 1.54
C ASN A 30 -5.46 6.21 2.00
N ALA A 31 -5.84 5.00 1.59
CA ALA A 31 -5.10 3.77 1.93
C ALA A 31 -3.66 3.83 1.40
N THR A 32 -3.45 4.26 0.14
CA THR A 32 -2.11 4.38 -0.45
C THR A 32 -1.27 5.42 0.26
N ARG A 33 -1.84 6.59 0.58
CA ARG A 33 -1.13 7.64 1.33
C ARG A 33 -0.79 7.20 2.75
N ALA A 34 -1.69 6.49 3.42
CA ALA A 34 -1.44 5.92 4.74
C ALA A 34 -0.31 4.87 4.68
N ASN A 35 -0.35 3.97 3.70
CA ASN A 35 0.70 2.97 3.49
C ASN A 35 2.06 3.58 3.16
N LEU A 36 2.08 4.71 2.44
CA LEU A 36 3.31 5.45 2.18
C LEU A 36 3.81 6.13 3.46
N ALA A 37 2.92 6.74 4.25
CA ALA A 37 3.30 7.44 5.47
C ALA A 37 3.97 6.50 6.50
N VAL A 38 3.52 5.25 6.62
CA VAL A 38 4.16 4.27 7.52
C VAL A 38 5.52 3.78 7.02
N GLN A 39 5.88 4.01 5.76
CA GLN A 39 7.22 3.70 5.22
C GLN A 39 8.24 4.83 5.52
N VAL A 40 7.79 5.99 5.98
CA VAL A 40 8.68 7.10 6.34
C VAL A 40 9.24 6.84 7.74
N LEU A 41 10.52 6.47 7.81
CA LEU A 41 11.22 6.19 9.07
C LEU A 41 11.37 7.43 9.96
N ASP A 42 11.75 8.56 9.36
CA ASP A 42 11.92 9.84 10.06
C ASP A 42 11.45 11.00 9.16
N PRO A 43 10.25 11.56 9.43
CA PRO A 43 9.72 12.71 8.69
C PRO A 43 10.57 13.99 8.83
N SER A 44 11.40 14.08 9.87
CA SER A 44 12.24 15.24 10.17
C SER A 44 13.68 15.12 9.64
N ALA A 45 13.99 14.04 8.93
CA ALA A 45 15.35 13.71 8.47
C ALA A 45 16.01 14.84 7.66
N ALA A 46 15.24 15.66 6.93
CA ALA A 46 15.78 16.79 6.18
C ALA A 46 16.39 17.90 7.06
N ALA A 47 15.95 18.03 8.31
CA ALA A 47 16.53 18.96 9.27
C ALA A 47 17.76 18.37 10.00
N ASN A 48 17.99 17.06 9.87
CA ASN A 48 19.11 16.39 10.49
C ASN A 48 20.41 16.76 9.76
N ARG A 49 21.31 17.45 10.46
CA ARG A 49 22.64 17.82 9.94
C ARG A 49 23.69 16.75 10.18
N GLN A 50 23.37 15.71 10.95
CA GLN A 50 24.27 14.59 11.15
C GLN A 50 24.37 13.78 9.85
N SER A 51 25.59 13.41 9.48
CA SER A 51 25.79 12.53 8.32
C SER A 51 25.21 11.15 8.62
N ALA A 52 24.57 10.53 7.62
CA ALA A 52 24.11 9.16 7.74
C ALA A 52 25.29 8.25 8.12
N THR A 53 25.16 7.50 9.22
CA THR A 53 26.17 6.52 9.60
C THR A 53 26.11 5.38 8.60
N GLY A 54 27.11 5.31 7.71
CA GLY A 54 27.23 4.22 6.74
C GLY A 54 27.59 2.88 7.39
N VAL A 55 27.64 1.83 6.58
CA VAL A 55 28.15 0.52 7.00
C VAL A 55 29.67 0.52 6.92
N ASP A 56 30.35 -0.05 7.91
CA ASP A 56 31.81 -0.18 7.84
C ASP A 56 32.23 -1.13 6.70
N GLY A 57 33.41 -0.91 6.12
CA GLY A 57 33.83 -1.68 4.93
C GLY A 57 33.94 -3.19 5.16
N ARG A 58 34.27 -3.64 6.38
CA ARG A 58 34.35 -5.07 6.69
C ARG A 58 32.97 -5.69 6.82
N ALA A 59 32.03 -5.01 7.48
CA ALA A 59 30.65 -5.44 7.54
C ALA A 59 30.00 -5.46 6.14
N ALA A 60 30.27 -4.46 5.31
CA ALA A 60 29.79 -4.42 3.93
C ALA A 60 30.32 -5.61 3.11
N LYS A 61 31.63 -5.90 3.20
CA LYS A 61 32.22 -7.07 2.56
C LYS A 61 31.60 -8.38 3.06
N GLY A 62 31.46 -8.54 4.39
CA GLY A 62 30.87 -9.74 4.98
C GLY A 62 29.40 -9.94 4.58
N ALA A 63 28.63 -8.86 4.46
CA ALA A 63 27.26 -8.92 3.95
C ALA A 63 27.23 -9.38 2.49
N TYR A 64 28.13 -8.86 1.65
CA TYR A 64 28.24 -9.25 0.25
C TYR A 64 28.66 -10.73 0.09
N GLU A 65 29.63 -11.21 0.86
CA GLU A 65 30.05 -12.62 0.85
C GLU A 65 28.91 -13.56 1.28
N ARG A 66 28.15 -13.19 2.32
CA ARG A 66 26.95 -13.95 2.74
C ARG A 66 25.89 -13.99 1.65
N TYR A 67 25.64 -12.86 0.98
CA TYR A 67 24.72 -12.79 -0.15
C TYR A 67 25.15 -13.71 -1.30
N GLN A 68 26.44 -13.75 -1.66
CA GLN A 68 26.89 -14.70 -2.67
C GLN A 68 26.71 -16.16 -2.21
N LYS A 69 27.04 -16.44 -0.96
CA LYS A 69 26.96 -17.78 -0.39
C LYS A 69 25.52 -18.31 -0.31
N SER A 70 24.52 -17.46 -0.11
CA SER A 70 23.12 -17.89 -0.04
C SER A 70 22.60 -18.50 -1.35
N PHE A 71 23.20 -18.16 -2.50
CA PHE A 71 22.88 -18.81 -3.78
C PHE A 71 23.60 -20.15 -3.98
N ALA A 72 24.80 -20.30 -3.39
CA ALA A 72 25.57 -21.55 -3.45
C ALA A 72 25.12 -22.58 -2.41
N GLN A 73 24.59 -22.10 -1.28
CA GLN A 73 24.02 -22.88 -0.19
C GLN A 73 22.68 -22.25 0.16
N PRO A 74 21.58 -22.68 -0.48
CA PRO A 74 20.24 -22.23 -0.12
C PRO A 74 20.04 -22.47 1.37
N GLU A 75 19.71 -21.40 2.11
CA GLU A 75 19.39 -21.50 3.52
C GLU A 75 18.28 -22.54 3.68
N SER A 76 18.40 -23.43 4.69
CA SER A 76 17.34 -24.39 4.99
C SER A 76 16.04 -23.65 5.18
N ALA A 77 14.96 -24.10 4.53
CA ALA A 77 13.68 -23.43 4.57
C ALA A 77 13.29 -23.14 6.04
N PRO A 78 12.95 -21.88 6.39
CA PRO A 78 12.55 -21.56 7.75
C PRO A 78 11.36 -22.44 8.14
N ALA A 79 11.34 -22.87 9.40
CA ALA A 79 10.24 -23.68 9.91
C ALA A 79 8.89 -22.98 9.61
N PRO A 80 7.86 -23.74 9.21
CA PRO A 80 6.59 -23.15 8.83
C PRO A 80 6.03 -22.28 9.95
N LEU A 81 5.67 -21.04 9.61
CA LEU A 81 4.98 -20.12 10.50
C LEU A 81 3.58 -20.67 10.76
N VAL A 82 3.41 -21.37 11.88
CA VAL A 82 2.09 -21.81 12.35
C VAL A 82 1.37 -20.61 12.96
N ILE A 83 0.57 -19.91 12.15
CA ILE A 83 -0.37 -18.91 12.67
C ILE A 83 -1.50 -19.69 13.35
N ARG A 84 -1.46 -19.74 14.69
CA ARG A 84 -2.57 -20.28 15.48
C ARG A 84 -3.70 -19.25 15.42
N SER A 85 -4.73 -19.52 14.62
CA SER A 85 -6.02 -18.84 14.74
C SER A 85 -6.64 -19.26 16.07
N GLN A 86 -6.73 -18.32 17.01
CA GLN A 86 -7.67 -18.40 18.14
C GLN A 86 -9.08 -18.13 17.63
#